data_AF-A0AA39LSP2-F1
#
_entry.id   AF-A0AA39LSP2-F1
#
_cell.length_a   1.000
_cell.length_b   1.000
_cell.length_c   1.000
_cell.angle_alpha   90.00
_cell.angle_beta   90.00
_cell.angle_gamma   90.00
#
_symmetry.space_group_name_H-M   'P 1'
#
loop_
_entity.id
_entity.type
_entity.pdbx_description
1 polymer ?
#
loop_
_entity_poly.entity_id
_entity_poly.type
_entity_poly.pdbx_seq_one_letter_code
_entity_poly.pdbx_strand_id
1 'polypeptide(L)'
;MVRANKGRCFFDCCDLVHSMIATGILTILQGILEIVVLVFTDFPTVLNAGLVLCGVLHIIFGFFAAYGAWHRTSYLLKPFMAMAKAKMVIFVIGIIFTLCSHINYETAIDNFKLWDRRKHPDDEERKTRIALGLFTAGFAVLLLIAIFHFVLVKKCYRFLKGEEIAAKHRPSPNTLSPPNPHDRLAARMNDRHVIKSNYF
;
A
#
# COMPACT_ATOMS: atom_id res chain seq x y z
N MET A 1 -2.67 -14.30 31.86
CA MET A 1 -1.31 -13.83 31.52
C MET A 1 -1.22 -13.58 30.01
N VAL A 2 -1.26 -12.32 29.58
CA VAL A 2 -0.94 -11.95 28.19
C VAL A 2 0.57 -12.07 28.05
N ARG A 3 1.08 -13.06 27.30
CA ARG A 3 2.51 -13.14 26.99
C ARG A 3 2.90 -11.83 26.30
N ALA A 4 3.71 -11.03 26.97
CA ALA A 4 4.46 -9.96 26.36
C ALA A 4 5.41 -10.59 25.34
N ASN A 5 4.96 -10.70 24.09
CA ASN A 5 5.84 -10.95 22.96
C ASN A 5 6.69 -9.69 22.74
N LYS A 6 7.68 -9.47 23.61
CA LYS A 6 8.92 -8.76 23.30
C LYS A 6 9.65 -9.61 22.26
N GLY A 7 9.24 -9.47 21.01
CA GLY A 7 9.67 -10.33 19.92
C GLY A 7 9.98 -9.54 18.66
N ARG A 8 11.18 -8.96 18.63
CA ARG A 8 11.93 -8.57 17.42
C ARG A 8 11.32 -7.42 16.59
N CYS A 9 11.55 -6.20 17.06
CA CYS A 9 11.59 -5.02 16.21
C CYS A 9 13.00 -4.90 15.63
N PHE A 10 13.18 -5.09 14.32
CA PHE A 10 14.37 -4.62 13.61
C PHE A 10 14.18 -3.11 13.36
N PHE A 11 15.19 -2.28 13.69
CA PHE A 11 15.21 -0.81 13.52
C PHE A 11 14.24 0.03 14.37
N ASP A 12 14.04 -0.28 15.66
CA ASP A 12 13.43 0.62 16.68
C ASP A 12 12.12 1.36 16.32
N CYS A 13 11.41 0.95 15.26
CA CYS A 13 10.06 1.39 14.93
C CYS A 13 9.07 0.62 15.80
N CYS A 14 9.10 0.91 17.11
CA CYS A 14 8.35 0.21 18.16
C CYS A 14 6.84 0.49 18.16
N ASP A 15 6.24 0.88 17.04
CA ASP A 15 4.79 0.98 16.97
C ASP A 15 4.26 0.65 15.56
N LEU A 16 3.79 -0.58 15.40
CA LEU A 16 3.22 -1.15 14.17
C LEU A 16 2.16 -0.23 13.54
N VAL A 17 1.45 0.54 14.38
CA VAL A 17 0.47 1.54 13.97
C VAL A 17 1.15 2.73 13.28
N HIS A 18 2.22 3.27 13.86
CA HIS A 18 2.97 4.39 13.28
C HIS A 18 3.65 4.00 11.96
N SER A 19 4.21 2.80 11.84
CA SER A 19 4.75 2.31 10.56
C SER A 19 3.67 2.18 9.48
N MET A 20 2.45 1.79 9.87
CA MET A 20 1.32 1.70 8.94
C MET A 20 0.83 3.10 8.52
N ILE A 21 0.82 4.07 9.44
CA ILE A 21 0.52 5.48 9.13
C ILE A 21 1.54 6.03 8.13
N ALA A 22 2.83 5.88 8.42
CA ALA A 22 3.90 6.32 7.52
C ALA A 22 3.79 5.68 6.13
N THR A 23 3.52 4.37 6.09
CA THR A 23 3.27 3.63 4.83
C THR A 23 2.08 4.19 4.06
N GLY A 24 0.98 4.50 4.75
CA GLY A 24 -0.19 5.13 4.14
C GLY A 24 0.14 6.50 3.54
N ILE A 25 0.85 7.36 4.28
CA ILE A 25 1.28 8.69 3.83
C ILE A 25 2.21 8.57 2.61
N LEU A 26 3.22 7.70 2.65
CA LEU A 26 4.11 7.48 1.52
C LEU A 26 3.37 6.97 0.29
N THR A 27 2.33 6.15 0.47
CA THR A 27 1.48 5.69 -0.64
C THR A 27 0.67 6.83 -1.24
N ILE A 28 0.18 7.77 -0.43
CA ILE A 28 -0.50 8.98 -0.92
C ILE A 28 0.47 9.85 -1.72
N LEU A 29 1.66 10.10 -1.19
CA LEU A 29 2.70 10.89 -1.87
C LEU A 29 3.10 10.25 -3.20
N GLN A 30 3.21 8.92 -3.25
CA GLN A 30 3.45 8.17 -4.48
C GLN A 30 2.33 8.38 -5.50
N GLY A 31 1.06 8.35 -5.08
CA GLY A 31 -0.07 8.60 -5.98
C GLY A 31 -0.11 10.04 -6.50
N ILE A 32 0.24 11.03 -5.68
CA ILE A 32 0.40 12.42 -6.11
C ILE A 32 1.53 12.52 -7.13
N LEU A 33 2.67 11.89 -6.88
CA LEU A 33 3.81 11.88 -7.81
C LEU A 33 3.44 11.27 -9.17
N GLU A 34 2.65 10.20 -9.19
CA GLU A 34 2.17 9.57 -10.44
C GLU A 34 1.29 10.53 -11.26
N ILE A 35 0.42 11.30 -10.60
CA ILE A 35 -0.40 12.32 -11.27
C ILE A 35 0.46 13.50 -11.74
N VAL A 36 1.44 13.91 -10.94
CA VAL A 36 2.38 14.99 -11.31
C VAL A 36 3.19 14.60 -12.53
N VAL A 37 3.74 13.38 -12.57
CA VAL A 37 4.48 12.85 -13.72
C VAL A 37 3.65 12.90 -14.99
N LEU A 38 2.36 12.61 -14.90
CA LEU A 38 1.45 12.71 -16.05
C LEU A 38 1.31 14.14 -16.59
N VAL A 39 1.37 15.16 -15.74
CA VAL A 39 1.31 16.57 -16.17
C VAL A 39 2.59 17.00 -16.89
N PHE A 40 3.73 16.42 -16.52
CA PHE A 40 5.04 16.83 -17.03
C PHE A 40 5.61 15.93 -18.15
N THR A 41 4.92 14.86 -18.52
CA THR A 41 5.43 13.90 -19.50
C THR A 41 4.40 13.51 -20.55
N ASP A 42 4.77 13.60 -21.82
CA ASP A 42 3.93 13.20 -22.95
C ASP A 42 3.97 11.68 -23.16
N PHE A 43 3.21 10.93 -22.37
CA PHE A 43 3.03 9.50 -22.57
C PHE A 43 1.87 9.17 -23.53
N PRO A 44 1.88 7.99 -24.17
CA PRO A 44 0.73 7.46 -24.90
C PRO A 44 -0.54 7.45 -24.05
N THR A 45 -1.70 7.71 -24.66
CA THR A 45 -3.00 7.83 -23.96
C THR A 45 -3.32 6.66 -23.03
N VAL A 46 -2.93 5.43 -23.42
CA VAL A 46 -3.14 4.22 -22.61
C VAL A 46 -2.29 4.24 -21.32
N LEU A 47 -1.03 4.66 -21.42
CA LEU A 47 -0.13 4.83 -20.27
C LEU A 47 -0.63 5.95 -19.36
N ASN A 48 -1.10 7.05 -19.93
CA ASN A 48 -1.69 8.16 -19.18
C ASN A 48 -2.92 7.71 -18.39
N ALA A 49 -3.89 7.03 -19.03
CA ALA A 49 -5.07 6.52 -18.35
C ALA A 49 -4.71 5.55 -17.21
N GLY A 50 -3.73 4.68 -17.44
CA GLY A 50 -3.20 3.76 -16.41
C GLY A 50 -2.56 4.49 -15.23
N LEU A 51 -1.74 5.51 -15.49
CA LEU A 51 -1.08 6.32 -14.46
C LEU A 51 -2.10 7.11 -13.62
N VAL A 52 -3.09 7.75 -14.25
CA VAL A 52 -4.16 8.46 -13.50
C VAL A 52 -4.90 7.48 -12.58
N LEU A 53 -5.32 6.33 -13.11
CA LEU A 53 -6.06 5.35 -12.33
C LEU A 53 -5.22 4.82 -11.16
N CYS A 54 -3.95 4.46 -11.40
CA CYS A 54 -3.03 4.06 -10.34
C CYS A 54 -2.85 5.14 -9.28
N GLY A 55 -2.62 6.38 -9.69
CA GLY A 55 -2.40 7.51 -8.78
C GLY A 55 -3.61 7.77 -7.88
N VAL A 56 -4.81 7.79 -8.44
CA VAL A 56 -6.06 7.95 -7.69
C VAL A 56 -6.26 6.80 -6.70
N LEU A 57 -6.05 5.55 -7.12
CA LEU A 57 -6.17 4.39 -6.23
C LEU A 57 -5.13 4.43 -5.09
N HIS A 58 -3.89 4.84 -5.38
CA HIS A 58 -2.84 5.01 -4.38
C HIS A 58 -3.23 6.04 -3.31
N ILE A 59 -3.80 7.18 -3.72
CA ILE A 59 -4.29 8.20 -2.80
C ILE A 59 -5.41 7.65 -1.92
N ILE A 60 -6.45 7.06 -2.51
CA ILE A 60 -7.63 6.56 -1.77
C ILE A 60 -7.23 5.46 -0.78
N PHE A 61 -6.50 4.44 -1.25
CA PHE A 61 -6.12 3.32 -0.38
C PHE A 61 -5.05 3.72 0.62
N GLY A 62 -4.11 4.60 0.26
CA GLY A 62 -3.15 5.19 1.19
C GLY A 62 -3.83 5.93 2.33
N PHE A 63 -4.90 6.67 2.03
CA PHE A 63 -5.75 7.31 3.04
C PHE A 63 -6.42 6.28 3.96
N PHE A 64 -7.01 5.21 3.41
CA PHE A 64 -7.61 4.15 4.24
C PHE A 64 -6.59 3.47 5.15
N ALA A 65 -5.35 3.27 4.68
CA ALA A 65 -4.26 2.74 5.49
C ALA A 65 -3.89 3.68 6.64
N ALA A 66 -3.63 4.96 6.36
CA ALA A 66 -3.23 5.94 7.35
C ALA A 66 -4.35 6.20 8.38
N TYR A 67 -5.56 6.49 7.89
CA TYR A 67 -6.72 6.75 8.74
C TYR A 67 -7.12 5.50 9.53
N GLY A 68 -7.10 4.32 8.89
CA GLY A 68 -7.42 3.06 9.52
C GLY A 68 -6.47 2.71 10.67
N ALA A 69 -5.18 2.97 10.49
CA ALA A 69 -4.18 2.81 11.54
C ALA A 69 -4.33 3.87 12.65
N TRP A 70 -4.47 5.15 12.30
CA TRP A 70 -4.63 6.25 13.25
C TRP A 70 -5.85 6.08 14.17
N HIS A 71 -6.99 5.67 13.61
CA HIS A 71 -8.22 5.42 14.36
C HIS A 71 -8.33 3.99 14.91
N ARG A 72 -7.29 3.17 14.76
CA ARG A 72 -7.27 1.76 15.21
C ARG A 72 -8.46 0.94 14.72
N THR A 73 -8.88 1.16 13.47
CA THR A 73 -10.02 0.48 12.84
C THR A 73 -9.55 -0.55 11.82
N SER A 74 -9.73 -1.83 12.12
CA SER A 74 -9.23 -2.91 11.26
C SER A 74 -9.92 -3.01 9.90
N TYR A 75 -11.19 -2.59 9.79
CA TYR A 75 -11.97 -2.75 8.55
C TYR A 75 -11.42 -1.91 7.39
N LEU A 76 -10.85 -0.73 7.66
CA LEU A 76 -10.25 0.15 6.65
C LEU A 76 -8.90 -0.37 6.13
N LEU A 77 -8.26 -1.29 6.85
CA LEU A 77 -7.01 -1.92 6.38
C LEU A 77 -7.26 -3.04 5.35
N LYS A 78 -8.48 -3.61 5.29
CA LYS A 78 -8.84 -4.64 4.31
C LYS A 78 -8.70 -4.18 2.85
N PRO A 79 -9.26 -3.03 2.44
CA PRO A 79 -9.12 -2.55 1.06
C PRO A 79 -7.65 -2.30 0.69
N PHE A 80 -6.85 -1.72 1.58
CA PHE A 80 -5.40 -1.56 1.34
C PHE A 80 -4.68 -2.91 1.18
N MET A 81 -5.04 -3.91 1.99
CA MET A 81 -4.50 -5.26 1.85
C MET A 81 -4.88 -5.92 0.52
N ALA A 82 -6.10 -5.71 0.04
CA ALA A 82 -6.54 -6.20 -1.27
C ALA A 82 -5.76 -5.51 -2.41
N MET A 83 -5.60 -4.19 -2.34
CA MET A 83 -4.78 -3.43 -3.28
C MET A 83 -3.34 -3.93 -3.30
N ALA A 84 -2.70 -4.13 -2.14
CA ALA A 84 -1.32 -4.62 -2.06
C ALA A 84 -1.15 -5.99 -2.75
N LYS A 85 -2.12 -6.90 -2.59
CA LYS A 85 -2.13 -8.17 -3.33
C LYS A 85 -2.30 -7.99 -4.83
N ALA A 86 -3.23 -7.14 -5.26
CA ALA A 86 -3.45 -6.87 -6.68
C ALA A 86 -2.19 -6.30 -7.35
N LYS A 87 -1.50 -5.37 -6.68
CA LYS A 87 -0.21 -4.83 -7.14
C LYS A 87 0.84 -5.92 -7.33
N MET A 88 0.96 -6.87 -6.40
CA MET A 88 1.90 -7.99 -6.57
C MET A 88 1.63 -8.77 -7.85
N VAL A 89 0.37 -9.06 -8.18
CA VAL A 89 0.00 -9.77 -9.42
C VAL A 89 0.38 -8.93 -10.64
N ILE A 90 0.03 -7.63 -10.64
CA ILE A 90 0.34 -6.72 -11.74
C ILE A 90 1.87 -6.61 -11.96
N PHE A 91 2.65 -6.51 -10.90
CA PHE A 91 4.11 -6.43 -11.01
C PHE A 91 4.73 -7.74 -11.48
N VAL A 92 4.20 -8.90 -11.10
CA VAL A 92 4.64 -10.19 -11.65
C VAL A 92 4.33 -10.26 -13.15
N ILE A 93 3.14 -9.86 -13.58
CA ILE A 93 2.79 -9.78 -15.01
C ILE A 93 3.74 -8.82 -15.74
N GLY A 94 4.01 -7.65 -15.14
CA GLY A 94 4.95 -6.66 -15.68
C GLY A 94 6.36 -7.23 -15.87
N ILE A 95 6.91 -7.93 -14.88
CA ILE A 95 8.22 -8.58 -14.96
C ILE A 95 8.24 -9.64 -16.08
N ILE A 96 7.22 -10.49 -16.16
CA ILE A 96 7.13 -11.52 -17.21
C ILE A 96 7.08 -10.83 -18.59
N PHE A 97 6.27 -9.78 -18.72
CA PHE A 97 6.13 -9.05 -19.97
C PHE A 97 7.44 -8.36 -20.39
N THR A 98 8.17 -7.74 -19.46
CA THR A 98 9.46 -7.11 -19.78
C THR A 98 10.52 -8.16 -20.13
N LEU A 99 10.55 -9.31 -19.45
CA LEU A 99 11.45 -10.42 -19.79
C LEU A 99 11.14 -11.01 -21.17
N CYS A 100 9.88 -11.22 -21.52
CA CYS A 100 9.50 -11.65 -22.87
C CYS A 100 9.89 -10.60 -23.92
N SER A 101 9.75 -9.32 -23.59
CA SER A 101 10.15 -8.19 -24.45
C SER A 101 11.66 -8.11 -24.66
N HIS A 102 12.48 -8.62 -23.74
CA HIS A 102 13.93 -8.76 -23.96
C HIS A 102 14.27 -9.80 -25.04
N ILE A 103 13.45 -10.84 -25.20
CA ILE A 103 13.64 -11.88 -26.22
C ILE A 103 13.16 -11.39 -27.59
N ASN A 104 12.04 -10.64 -27.61
CA ASN A 104 11.43 -10.12 -28.83
C ASN A 104 11.40 -8.58 -28.82
N TYR A 105 12.58 -7.97 -28.93
CA TYR A 105 12.76 -6.51 -28.81
C TYR A 105 12.03 -5.73 -29.92
N GLU A 106 11.88 -6.32 -31.11
CA GLU A 106 11.18 -5.69 -32.24
C GLU A 106 9.71 -5.41 -31.88
N THR A 107 9.07 -6.39 -31.23
CA THR A 107 7.69 -6.27 -30.75
C THR A 107 7.57 -5.25 -29.60
N ALA A 108 8.64 -5.03 -28.83
CA ALA A 108 8.67 -4.02 -27.79
C ALA A 108 8.73 -2.60 -28.39
N ILE A 109 9.59 -2.38 -29.40
CA ILE A 109 9.70 -1.08 -30.09
C ILE A 109 8.35 -0.70 -30.72
N ASP A 110 7.69 -1.64 -31.39
CA ASP A 110 6.40 -1.40 -32.04
C ASP A 110 5.24 -1.17 -31.05
N ASN A 111 5.20 -1.93 -29.94
CA ASN A 111 4.13 -1.80 -28.94
C ASN A 111 4.26 -0.56 -28.08
N PHE A 112 5.48 -0.20 -27.69
CA PHE A 112 5.70 0.95 -26.83
C PHE A 112 5.78 2.27 -27.60
N LYS A 113 5.90 2.22 -28.94
CA LYS A 113 6.13 3.41 -29.80
C LYS A 113 7.21 4.34 -29.25
N LEU A 114 8.16 3.78 -28.51
CA LEU A 114 9.11 4.55 -27.70
C LEU A 114 10.15 5.24 -28.56
N TRP A 115 10.45 4.68 -29.74
CA TRP A 115 11.41 5.25 -30.68
C TRP A 115 11.12 4.92 -32.15
N ASP A 116 11.53 5.83 -33.03
CA ASP A 116 11.40 5.68 -34.48
C ASP A 116 12.62 4.93 -35.04
N ARG A 117 12.46 3.61 -35.21
CA ARG A 117 13.47 2.67 -35.71
C ARG A 117 14.14 3.13 -37.03
N ARG A 118 13.52 4.06 -37.76
CA ARG A 118 13.98 4.54 -39.07
C ARG A 118 15.17 5.51 -38.99
N LYS A 119 15.48 6.09 -37.82
CA LYS A 119 16.53 7.12 -37.69
C LYS A 119 17.90 6.58 -37.24
N HIS A 120 17.98 5.60 -36.35
CA HIS A 120 19.27 5.11 -35.80
C HIS A 120 19.27 3.60 -35.41
N PRO A 121 19.22 2.65 -36.36
CA PRO A 121 18.91 1.24 -36.09
C PRO A 121 19.80 0.52 -35.05
N ASP A 122 21.11 0.76 -35.05
CA ASP A 122 22.05 0.06 -34.14
C ASP A 122 22.16 0.69 -32.74
N ASP A 123 21.92 1.99 -32.63
CA ASP A 123 22.01 2.73 -31.37
C ASP A 123 20.70 2.62 -30.55
N GLU A 124 19.60 2.28 -31.23
CA GLU A 124 18.26 2.08 -30.67
C GLU A 124 18.10 0.74 -29.95
N GLU A 125 18.76 -0.34 -30.44
CA GLU A 125 18.66 -1.66 -29.82
C GLU A 125 19.29 -1.65 -28.41
N ARG A 126 20.50 -1.09 -28.28
CA ARG A 126 21.18 -0.97 -26.99
C ARG A 126 20.37 -0.12 -26.01
N LYS A 127 19.84 1.02 -26.46
CA LYS A 127 18.98 1.91 -25.64
C LYS A 127 17.72 1.20 -25.19
N THR A 128 17.07 0.46 -26.09
CA THR A 128 15.87 -0.33 -25.79
C THR A 128 16.15 -1.44 -24.78
N ARG A 129 17.24 -2.19 -24.95
CA ARG A 129 17.64 -3.24 -23.99
C ARG A 129 17.95 -2.67 -22.60
N ILE A 130 18.62 -1.50 -22.53
CA ILE A 130 18.87 -0.80 -21.26
C ILE A 130 17.56 -0.34 -20.63
N ALA A 131 16.65 0.26 -21.40
CA ALA A 131 15.35 0.72 -20.92
C ALA A 131 14.50 -0.45 -20.39
N LEU A 132 14.42 -1.56 -21.12
CA LEU A 132 13.75 -2.79 -20.67
C LEU A 132 14.37 -3.37 -19.39
N GLY A 133 15.70 -3.30 -19.27
CA GLY A 133 16.41 -3.69 -18.05
C GLY A 133 16.02 -2.82 -16.86
N LEU A 134 15.92 -1.49 -17.06
CA LEU A 134 15.46 -0.55 -16.04
C LEU A 134 13.99 -0.79 -15.65
N PHE A 135 13.11 -1.08 -16.62
CA PHE A 135 11.72 -1.45 -16.32
C PHE A 135 11.62 -2.73 -15.50
N THR A 136 12.39 -3.77 -15.86
CA THR A 136 12.42 -5.03 -15.13
C THR A 136 12.90 -4.84 -13.70
N ALA A 137 14.00 -4.08 -13.51
CA ALA A 137 14.49 -3.73 -12.18
C ALA A 137 13.47 -2.90 -11.39
N GLY A 138 12.82 -1.93 -12.04
CA GLY A 138 11.76 -1.12 -11.45
C GLY A 138 10.59 -1.97 -10.95
N PHE A 139 10.06 -2.87 -11.78
CA PHE A 139 9.00 -3.78 -11.37
C PHE A 139 9.43 -4.73 -10.25
N ALA A 140 10.67 -5.21 -10.25
CA ALA A 140 11.19 -6.05 -9.16
C ALA A 140 11.24 -5.29 -7.82
N VAL A 141 11.72 -4.04 -7.82
CA VAL A 141 11.72 -3.17 -6.62
C VAL A 141 10.31 -2.89 -6.16
N LEU A 142 9.39 -2.53 -7.07
CA LEU A 142 7.99 -2.28 -6.75
C LEU A 142 7.29 -3.53 -6.20
N LEU A 143 7.65 -4.72 -6.68
CA LEU A 143 7.16 -5.99 -6.15
C LEU A 143 7.60 -6.22 -4.71
N LEU A 144 8.88 -5.96 -4.38
CA LEU A 144 9.38 -6.05 -3.01
C LEU A 144 8.65 -5.08 -2.08
N ILE A 145 8.40 -3.84 -2.54
CA ILE A 145 7.62 -2.84 -1.80
C ILE A 145 6.18 -3.32 -1.59
N ALA A 146 5.53 -3.89 -2.61
CA ALA A 146 4.17 -4.42 -2.50
C ALA A 146 4.09 -5.59 -1.50
N ILE A 147 5.09 -6.48 -1.49
CA ILE A 147 5.22 -7.57 -0.50
C ILE A 147 5.36 -6.97 0.90
N PHE A 148 6.23 -5.98 1.08
CA PHE A 148 6.40 -5.30 2.35
C PHE A 148 5.11 -4.66 2.85
N HIS A 149 4.41 -3.90 1.99
CA HIS A 149 3.10 -3.31 2.30
C HIS A 149 2.09 -4.39 2.70
N PHE A 150 2.01 -5.51 1.97
CA PHE A 150 1.11 -6.61 2.29
C PHE A 150 1.42 -7.24 3.66
N VAL A 151 2.69 -7.50 3.96
CA VAL A 151 3.09 -8.08 5.25
C VAL A 151 2.79 -7.12 6.39
N LEU A 152 3.12 -5.83 6.23
CA LEU A 152 2.90 -4.81 7.24
C LEU A 152 1.41 -4.61 7.54
N VAL A 153 0.58 -4.42 6.50
CA VAL A 153 -0.87 -4.24 6.68
C VAL A 153 -1.52 -5.48 7.27
N LYS A 154 -1.08 -6.68 6.87
CA LYS A 154 -1.59 -7.94 7.44
C LYS A 154 -1.26 -8.06 8.93
N LYS A 155 -0.04 -7.69 9.33
CA LYS A 155 0.36 -7.64 10.75
C LYS A 155 -0.48 -6.61 11.51
N CYS A 156 -0.61 -5.39 11.00
CA CYS A 156 -1.38 -4.31 11.61
C CYS A 156 -2.87 -4.68 11.76
N TYR A 157 -3.46 -5.25 10.71
CA TYR A 157 -4.83 -5.75 10.72
C TYR A 157 -5.06 -6.78 11.82
N ARG A 158 -4.19 -7.79 11.92
CA ARG A 158 -4.29 -8.85 12.95
C ARG A 158 -4.15 -8.27 14.35
N PHE A 159 -3.22 -7.34 14.53
CA PHE A 159 -3.02 -6.66 15.81
C PHE A 159 -4.28 -5.89 16.24
N LEU A 160 -4.81 -5.00 15.38
CA LEU A 160 -6.01 -4.23 15.68
C LEU A 160 -7.25 -5.11 15.85
N LYS A 161 -7.36 -6.21 15.08
CA LYS A 161 -8.46 -7.18 15.26
C LYS A 161 -8.39 -7.87 16.62
N GLY A 162 -7.19 -8.20 17.10
CA GLY A 162 -6.97 -8.73 18.43
C GLY A 162 -7.39 -7.74 19.52
N GLU A 163 -7.01 -6.47 19.38
CA GLU A 163 -7.44 -5.39 20.29
C GLU A 163 -8.98 -5.22 20.30
N GLU A 164 -9.63 -5.24 19.14
CA GLU A 164 -11.09 -5.15 19.01
C GLU A 164 -11.81 -6.30 19.74
N ILE A 165 -11.28 -7.53 19.65
CA ILE A 165 -11.85 -8.70 20.34
C ILE A 165 -11.64 -8.57 21.84
N ALA A 166 -10.43 -8.20 22.28
CA ALA A 166 -10.13 -8.02 23.71
C ALA A 166 -11.02 -6.95 24.35
N ALA A 167 -11.26 -5.84 23.66
CA ALA A 167 -12.14 -4.77 24.15
C ALA A 167 -13.59 -5.22 24.33
N LYS A 168 -14.11 -6.09 23.45
CA LYS A 168 -15.47 -6.64 23.57
C LYS A 168 -15.65 -7.58 24.78
N HIS A 169 -14.56 -8.15 25.29
CA HIS A 169 -14.58 -9.06 26.45
C HIS A 169 -14.16 -8.36 27.76
N ARG A 170 -13.89 -7.05 27.74
CA ARG A 170 -13.67 -6.29 28.98
C ARG A 170 -15.01 -6.15 29.70
N PRO A 171 -15.09 -6.46 31.01
CA PRO A 171 -16.30 -6.22 31.78
C PRO A 171 -16.68 -4.72 31.70
N SER A 172 -17.98 -4.46 31.52
CA SER A 172 -18.54 -3.11 31.55
C SER A 172 -18.08 -2.36 32.82
N PRO A 173 -17.71 -1.08 32.74
CA PRO A 173 -17.20 -0.31 33.90
C PRO A 173 -18.22 -0.17 35.04
N ASN A 174 -19.46 -0.62 34.86
CA ASN A 174 -20.46 -0.63 35.92
C ASN A 174 -20.17 -1.64 37.04
N THR A 175 -19.11 -2.45 36.96
CA THR A 175 -18.81 -3.42 38.03
C THR A 175 -17.50 -3.28 38.78
N LEU A 176 -16.53 -2.41 38.47
CA LEU A 176 -15.39 -2.17 39.38
C LEU A 176 -14.54 -0.93 38.97
N SER A 177 -14.52 0.06 39.86
CA SER A 177 -13.53 1.16 40.01
C SER A 177 -13.47 2.23 38.91
N PRO A 178 -13.17 3.51 39.29
CA PRO A 178 -13.16 4.63 38.35
C PRO A 178 -12.12 4.43 37.23
N PRO A 179 -12.42 4.87 35.99
CA PRO A 179 -11.59 4.61 34.84
C PRO A 179 -10.21 5.25 35.00
N ASN A 180 -9.15 4.47 34.75
CA ASN A 180 -7.78 4.97 34.67
C ASN A 180 -7.70 6.04 33.57
N PRO A 181 -7.34 7.30 33.88
CA PRO A 181 -7.34 8.41 32.92
C PRO A 181 -6.34 8.24 31.77
N HIS A 182 -5.42 7.26 31.87
CA HIS A 182 -4.46 6.95 30.82
C HIS A 182 -4.98 5.97 29.76
N ASP A 183 -6.13 5.30 29.96
CA ASP A 183 -6.68 4.34 28.99
C ASP A 183 -7.55 5.06 27.94
N ARG A 184 -6.90 5.84 27.08
CA ARG A 184 -7.53 6.60 25.97
C ARG A 184 -8.34 5.72 25.01
N LEU A 185 -8.04 4.42 24.95
CA LEU A 185 -8.79 3.46 24.11
C LEU A 185 -10.10 3.05 24.78
N ALA A 186 -10.09 2.79 26.09
CA ALA A 186 -11.31 2.51 26.86
C ALA A 186 -12.29 3.70 26.82
N ALA A 187 -11.78 4.93 26.94
CA ALA A 187 -12.60 6.14 26.81
C ALA A 187 -13.26 6.24 25.42
N ARG A 188 -12.49 6.07 24.34
CA ARG A 188 -13.01 6.15 22.95
C ARG A 188 -13.94 5.00 22.56
N MET A 189 -13.77 3.82 23.15
CA MET A 189 -14.68 2.68 22.91
C MET A 189 -15.95 2.77 23.75
N ASN A 190 -15.88 3.32 24.97
CA ASN A 190 -17.07 3.66 25.76
C ASN A 190 -17.91 4.74 25.05
N ASP A 191 -17.28 5.77 24.48
CA ASP A 191 -18.01 6.77 23.66
C ASP A 191 -18.75 6.12 22.48
N ARG A 192 -18.16 5.10 21.84
CA ARG A 192 -18.85 4.35 20.76
C ARG A 192 -19.97 3.44 21.25
N HIS A 193 -19.92 2.96 22.49
CA HIS A 193 -21.03 2.22 23.09
C HIS A 193 -22.20 3.14 23.44
N VAL A 194 -21.94 4.40 23.83
CA VAL A 194 -22.99 5.41 24.05
C VAL A 194 -23.66 5.82 22.74
N ILE A 195 -22.92 5.90 21.62
CA ILE A 195 -23.50 6.25 20.30
C ILE A 195 -24.43 5.15 19.74
N LYS A 196 -24.39 3.92 20.26
CA LYS A 196 -25.29 2.84 19.82
C LYS A 196 -26.65 2.80 20.54
N SER A 197 -26.97 3.78 21.38
CA SER A 197 -28.16 3.73 22.25
C SER A 197 -29.39 4.51 21.74
N ASN A 198 -29.44 5.06 20.53
CA ASN A 198 -30.63 5.83 20.08
C ASN A 198 -31.11 5.57 18.65
N TYR A 199 -30.77 4.43 18.05
CA TYR A 199 -31.46 3.95 16.85
C TYR A 199 -31.65 2.44 16.94
N PHE A 200 -32.70 2.05 17.66
CA PHE A 200 -33.69 1.00 17.36
C PHE A 200 -34.53 0.77 18.62
#